data_AF-A0A542AQ72-F1
#
_entry.id   AF-A0A542AQ72-F1
#
_cell.length_a   1.000
_cell.length_b   1.000
_cell.length_c   1.000
_cell.angle_alpha   90.00
_cell.angle_beta   90.00
_cell.angle_gamma   90.00
#
_symmetry.space_group_name_H-M   'P 1'
#
loop_
_entity.id
_entity.type
_entity.pdbx_description
1 polymer ?
#
loop_
_entity_poly.entity_id
_entity_poly.type
_entity_poly.pdbx_seq_one_letter_code
_entity_poly.pdbx_strand_id
1 'polypeptide(L)'
;MIVIAGNTVQPDSIGEYAPGSIERTILDMLASSSAKSVYDSVDQLKFELALRKEIIAASLQLYRSGLGFEIFRETRCNPDYWKRTQEGGFLLKDGVKPSKAIMDIYENGSKYGTECATAMMIVYYKALLSVYGEALFDKTFPKIELMNWHHIDPLLREVGYISKRDVYLPGDRRYFANPDVDPLVPQWQGENVIDLGDGKYYGHGIGIRNADQIIRALNQNRSEDADESAHLLDSAGRPNFNRLYDISRRSAA
;
A
#
# COMPACT_ATOMS: atom_id res chain seq x y z
N MET A 1 13.44 -1.02 -19.23
CA MET A 1 13.79 0.18 -20.02
C MET A 1 12.83 1.32 -19.68
N ILE A 2 13.35 2.51 -19.37
CA ILE A 2 12.53 3.71 -19.10
C ILE A 2 12.33 4.49 -20.40
N VAL A 3 11.08 4.83 -20.74
CA VAL A 3 10.73 5.60 -21.93
C VAL A 3 9.92 6.83 -21.52
N ILE A 4 10.40 8.02 -21.86
CA ILE A 4 9.73 9.29 -21.56
C ILE A 4 9.45 10.05 -22.86
N ALA A 5 8.18 10.38 -23.10
CA ALA A 5 7.73 11.05 -24.32
C ALA A 5 8.26 10.35 -25.61
N GLY A 6 8.29 9.02 -25.58
CA GLY A 6 8.79 8.17 -26.68
C GLY A 6 10.30 7.95 -26.74
N ASN A 7 11.10 8.61 -25.89
CA ASN A 7 12.55 8.50 -25.88
C ASN A 7 13.04 7.61 -24.74
N THR A 8 13.97 6.69 -25.02
CA THR A 8 14.65 5.93 -23.96
C THR A 8 15.58 6.84 -23.18
N VAL A 9 15.47 6.82 -21.86
CA VAL A 9 16.26 7.66 -20.95
C VAL A 9 17.03 6.82 -19.95
N GLN A 10 18.14 7.35 -19.47
CA GLN A 10 18.96 6.72 -18.44
C GLN A 10 18.52 7.18 -17.04
N PRO A 11 18.65 6.34 -15.99
CA PRO A 11 18.37 6.74 -14.61
C PRO A 11 18.96 8.09 -14.20
N ASP A 12 20.21 8.36 -14.61
CA ASP A 12 20.95 9.57 -14.24
C ASP A 12 20.34 10.86 -14.82
N SER A 13 19.51 10.79 -15.87
CA SER A 13 18.85 11.96 -16.45
C SER A 13 17.49 12.29 -15.81
N ILE A 14 17.02 11.48 -14.84
CA ILE A 14 15.72 11.70 -14.18
C ILE A 14 15.84 12.67 -13.00
N GLY A 15 16.89 12.54 -12.20
CA GLY A 15 17.15 13.38 -11.04
C GLY A 15 18.30 12.87 -10.18
N GLU A 16 18.80 13.73 -9.31
CA GLU A 16 19.87 13.40 -8.37
C GLU A 16 19.30 12.64 -7.16
N TYR A 17 19.26 11.31 -7.27
CA TYR A 17 18.90 10.42 -6.17
C TYR A 17 20.15 9.79 -5.57
N ALA A 18 20.29 9.87 -4.24
CA ALA A 18 21.43 9.30 -3.53
C ALA A 18 21.56 7.78 -3.81
N PRO A 19 22.79 7.24 -3.94
CA PRO A 19 22.99 5.80 -4.03
C PRO A 19 22.33 5.08 -2.85
N GLY A 20 21.59 4.00 -3.15
CA GLY A 20 20.87 3.22 -2.14
C GLY A 20 19.53 3.83 -1.68
N SER A 21 19.14 5.00 -2.17
CA SER A 21 17.76 5.48 -1.97
C SER A 21 16.75 4.59 -2.70
N ILE A 22 15.52 4.52 -2.19
CA ILE A 22 14.43 3.75 -2.81
C ILE A 22 14.18 4.23 -4.25
N GLU A 23 14.21 5.54 -4.48
CA GLU A 23 14.03 6.12 -5.80
C GLU A 23 15.12 5.65 -6.76
N ARG A 24 16.39 5.65 -6.32
CA ARG A 24 17.50 5.15 -7.13
C ARG A 24 17.35 3.66 -7.43
N THR A 25 17.03 2.86 -6.42
CA THR A 25 16.78 1.41 -6.57
C THR A 25 15.68 1.14 -7.58
N ILE A 26 14.56 1.85 -7.51
CA ILE A 26 13.47 1.71 -8.48
C ILE A 26 13.94 2.08 -9.89
N LEU A 27 14.66 3.19 -10.07
CA LEU A 27 15.17 3.59 -11.38
C LEU A 27 16.09 2.54 -11.99
N ASP A 28 17.00 1.97 -11.21
CA ASP A 28 17.91 0.92 -11.68
C ASP A 28 17.16 -0.38 -12.04
N MET A 29 16.12 -0.75 -11.27
CA MET A 29 15.23 -1.87 -11.59
C MET A 29 14.43 -1.63 -12.87
N LEU A 30 13.88 -0.44 -13.05
CA LEU A 30 13.15 -0.05 -14.25
C LEU A 30 14.06 -0.03 -15.48
N ALA A 31 15.29 0.45 -15.33
CA ALA A 31 16.27 0.50 -16.43
C ALA A 31 16.73 -0.89 -16.85
N SER A 32 17.02 -1.77 -15.88
CA SER A 32 17.48 -3.15 -16.12
C SER A 32 16.38 -4.11 -16.59
N SER A 33 15.11 -3.81 -16.34
CA SER A 33 13.99 -4.63 -16.83
C SER A 33 13.92 -4.66 -18.36
N SER A 34 13.57 -5.82 -18.91
CA SER A 34 13.27 -5.98 -20.34
C SER A 34 11.94 -5.32 -20.76
N ALA A 35 11.05 -5.04 -19.80
CA ALA A 35 9.80 -4.36 -20.05
C ALA A 35 9.99 -2.84 -20.21
N LYS A 36 9.12 -2.23 -21.02
CA LYS A 36 9.08 -0.78 -21.21
C LYS A 36 8.21 -0.16 -20.14
N SER A 37 8.79 0.74 -19.34
CA SER A 37 8.04 1.59 -18.42
C SER A 37 7.91 2.96 -19.07
N VAL A 38 6.69 3.31 -19.45
CA VAL A 38 6.37 4.45 -20.32
C VAL A 38 5.75 5.57 -19.51
N TYR A 39 6.29 6.77 -19.70
CA TYR A 39 5.84 8.01 -19.06
C TYR A 39 5.70 9.13 -20.09
N ASP A 40 4.76 10.03 -19.85
CA ASP A 40 4.53 11.22 -20.69
C ASP A 40 5.54 12.33 -20.38
N SER A 41 6.03 12.40 -19.14
CA SER A 41 7.01 13.39 -18.69
C SER A 41 7.92 12.86 -17.58
N VAL A 42 9.03 13.56 -17.35
CA VAL A 42 9.93 13.30 -16.21
C VAL A 42 9.18 13.48 -14.88
N ASP A 43 8.29 14.48 -14.80
CA ASP A 43 7.54 14.76 -13.57
C ASP A 43 6.55 13.65 -13.22
N GLN A 44 5.98 12.96 -14.21
CA GLN A 44 5.13 11.79 -13.98
C GLN A 44 5.92 10.63 -13.35
N LEU A 45 7.13 10.36 -13.85
CA LEU A 45 8.02 9.37 -13.23
C LEU A 45 8.46 9.81 -11.82
N LYS A 46 8.84 11.08 -11.63
CA LYS A 46 9.17 11.61 -10.30
C LYS A 46 8.00 11.48 -9.31
N PHE A 47 6.78 11.70 -9.77
CA PHE A 47 5.58 11.50 -8.95
C PHE A 47 5.41 10.03 -8.53
N GLU A 48 5.58 9.07 -9.44
CA GLU A 48 5.55 7.64 -9.08
C GLU A 48 6.63 7.30 -8.06
N LEU A 49 7.88 7.76 -8.26
CA LEU A 49 8.99 7.53 -7.33
C LEU A 49 8.68 8.10 -5.94
N ALA A 50 8.18 9.34 -5.87
CA ALA A 50 7.80 9.99 -4.62
C ALA A 50 6.67 9.23 -3.92
N LEU A 51 5.62 8.83 -4.65
CA LEU A 51 4.51 8.09 -4.05
C LEU A 51 4.92 6.71 -3.55
N ARG A 52 5.77 5.97 -4.29
CA ARG A 52 6.30 4.68 -3.85
C ARG A 52 7.11 4.80 -2.57
N LYS A 53 7.98 5.81 -2.48
CA LYS A 53 8.71 6.11 -1.24
C LYS A 53 7.77 6.41 -0.08
N GLU A 54 6.74 7.22 -0.31
CA GLU A 54 5.77 7.56 0.74
C GLU A 54 4.90 6.37 1.15
N ILE A 55 4.60 5.43 0.24
CA ILE A 55 3.94 4.14 0.59
C ILE A 55 4.81 3.34 1.56
N ILE A 56 6.11 3.24 1.29
CA ILE A 56 7.05 2.55 2.18
C ILE A 56 7.17 3.29 3.51
N ALA A 57 7.33 4.60 3.50
CA ALA A 57 7.42 5.41 4.71
C ALA A 57 6.14 5.30 5.56
N ALA A 58 4.97 5.35 4.94
CA ALA A 58 3.69 5.14 5.60
C ALA A 58 3.55 3.72 6.18
N SER A 59 4.06 2.70 5.50
CA SER A 59 4.08 1.33 6.05
C SER A 59 4.91 1.22 7.32
N LEU A 60 6.11 1.81 7.31
CA LEU A 60 7.01 1.84 8.47
C LEU A 60 6.43 2.65 9.64
N GLN A 61 5.77 3.76 9.35
CA GLN A 61 5.10 4.59 10.37
C GLN A 61 3.89 3.85 10.95
N LEU A 62 3.08 3.17 10.13
CA LEU A 62 1.91 2.44 10.59
C LEU A 62 2.32 1.27 11.51
N TYR A 63 3.38 0.54 11.14
CA TYR A 63 3.98 -0.50 11.99
C TYR A 63 4.38 0.03 13.38
N ARG A 64 4.84 1.29 13.48
CA ARG A 64 5.26 1.92 14.74
C ARG A 64 4.12 2.58 15.53
N SER A 65 2.97 2.81 14.90
CA SER A 65 1.85 3.57 15.47
C SER A 65 1.15 2.86 16.65
N GLY A 66 1.31 1.55 16.79
CA GLY A 66 0.55 0.74 17.74
C GLY A 66 -0.85 0.34 17.25
N LEU A 67 -1.17 0.55 15.96
CA LEU A 67 -2.37 -0.01 15.32
C LEU A 67 -2.43 -1.53 15.54
N GLY A 68 -3.52 -2.02 16.13
CA GLY A 68 -3.73 -3.44 16.38
C GLY A 68 -4.23 -4.20 15.14
N PHE A 69 -3.92 -5.49 15.06
CA PHE A 69 -4.67 -6.40 14.19
C PHE A 69 -5.96 -6.81 14.89
N GLU A 70 -7.09 -6.66 14.22
CA GLU A 70 -8.40 -7.12 14.67
C GLU A 70 -9.16 -7.70 13.48
N ILE A 71 -9.97 -8.72 13.71
CA ILE A 71 -10.94 -9.19 12.72
C ILE A 71 -12.16 -8.24 12.67
N PHE A 72 -12.95 -8.29 11.59
CA PHE A 72 -14.07 -7.36 11.34
C PHE A 72 -14.99 -7.12 12.54
N ARG A 73 -15.40 -8.18 13.26
CA ARG A 73 -16.32 -8.06 14.39
C ARG A 73 -15.71 -7.35 15.61
N GLU A 74 -14.38 -7.28 15.72
CA GLU A 74 -13.62 -6.77 16.86
C GLU A 74 -12.90 -5.44 16.54
N THR A 75 -13.03 -4.94 15.31
CA THR A 75 -12.39 -3.68 14.91
C THR A 75 -12.80 -2.52 15.81
N ARG A 76 -11.92 -1.53 15.90
CA ARG A 76 -12.10 -0.35 16.74
C ARG A 76 -11.39 0.83 16.11
N CYS A 77 -11.95 2.02 16.30
CA CYS A 77 -11.43 3.27 15.76
C CYS A 77 -11.66 4.41 16.75
N ASN A 78 -10.87 5.48 16.66
CA ASN A 78 -11.10 6.68 17.45
C ASN A 78 -12.46 7.31 17.08
N PRO A 79 -13.43 7.38 18.02
CA PRO A 79 -14.76 7.90 17.72
C PRO A 79 -14.75 9.40 17.44
N ASP A 80 -13.68 10.15 17.71
CA ASP A 80 -13.62 11.58 17.37
C ASP A 80 -13.65 11.80 15.85
N TYR A 81 -13.08 10.87 15.08
CA TYR A 81 -12.89 10.99 13.63
C TYR A 81 -13.78 10.03 12.84
N TRP A 82 -14.04 8.84 13.38
CA TRP A 82 -14.65 7.75 12.64
C TRP A 82 -15.90 7.21 13.32
N LYS A 83 -16.86 6.75 12.52
CA LYS A 83 -17.96 5.91 12.94
C LYS A 83 -17.67 4.48 12.50
N ARG A 84 -17.56 3.56 13.45
CA ARG A 84 -17.48 2.13 13.14
C ARG A 84 -18.80 1.63 12.55
N THR A 85 -18.76 0.99 11.38
CA THR A 85 -19.92 0.39 10.72
C THR A 85 -20.23 -0.99 11.31
N GLN A 86 -21.42 -1.54 11.04
CA GLN A 86 -21.81 -2.87 11.54
C GLN A 86 -20.91 -3.99 10.98
N GLU A 87 -20.42 -3.81 9.76
CA GLU A 87 -19.51 -4.74 9.08
C GLU A 87 -18.05 -4.59 9.56
N GLY A 88 -17.76 -3.64 10.45
CA GLY A 88 -16.43 -3.47 11.05
C GLY A 88 -15.52 -2.44 10.36
N GLY A 89 -16.02 -1.66 9.41
CA GLY A 89 -15.26 -0.61 8.72
C GLY A 89 -15.33 0.73 9.44
N PHE A 90 -14.54 1.70 8.99
CA PHE A 90 -14.49 3.04 9.57
C PHE A 90 -15.00 4.07 8.56
N LEU A 91 -16.17 4.62 8.84
CA LEU A 91 -16.76 5.71 8.06
C LEU A 91 -16.32 7.05 8.63
N LEU A 92 -15.68 7.90 7.82
CA LEU A 92 -15.29 9.25 8.22
C LEU A 92 -16.54 10.04 8.63
N LYS A 93 -16.48 10.73 9.78
CA LYS A 93 -17.58 11.57 10.25
C LYS A 93 -17.71 12.85 9.44
N ASP A 94 -18.95 13.31 9.28
CA ASP A 94 -19.24 14.58 8.61
C ASP A 94 -18.53 15.76 9.31
N GLY A 95 -17.94 16.65 8.51
CA GLY A 95 -17.22 17.83 9.00
C GLY A 95 -15.79 17.57 9.50
N VAL A 96 -15.36 16.31 9.62
CA VAL A 96 -13.98 15.96 9.96
C VAL A 96 -13.09 16.07 8.72
N LYS A 97 -11.92 16.69 8.86
CA LYS A 97 -10.93 16.76 7.78
C LYS A 97 -10.32 15.38 7.52
N PRO A 98 -10.37 14.85 6.27
CA PRO A 98 -9.80 13.56 5.92
C PRO A 98 -8.33 13.41 6.32
N SER A 99 -7.51 14.43 6.05
CA SER A 99 -6.09 14.49 6.41
C SER A 99 -5.87 14.29 7.90
N LYS A 100 -6.65 14.96 8.76
CA LYS A 100 -6.56 14.83 10.22
C LYS A 100 -7.01 13.46 10.70
N ALA A 101 -8.07 12.90 10.11
CA ALA A 101 -8.55 11.57 10.46
C ALA A 101 -7.55 10.46 10.10
N ILE A 102 -6.89 10.57 8.94
CA ILE A 102 -5.82 9.65 8.54
C ILE A 102 -4.61 9.81 9.45
N MET A 103 -4.15 11.04 9.72
CA MET A 103 -3.01 11.28 10.62
C MET A 103 -3.26 10.78 12.05
N ASP A 104 -4.49 10.89 12.56
CA ASP A 104 -4.84 10.38 13.89
C ASP A 104 -4.61 8.87 14.03
N ILE A 105 -4.74 8.08 12.95
CA ILE A 105 -4.41 6.65 12.97
C ILE A 105 -2.92 6.43 13.24
N TYR A 106 -2.06 7.29 12.72
CA TYR A 106 -0.61 7.18 12.89
C TYR A 106 -0.14 7.72 14.24
N GLU A 107 -0.80 8.76 14.74
CA GLU A 107 -0.46 9.43 16.01
C GLU A 107 -1.05 8.72 17.23
N ASN A 108 -2.25 8.15 17.08
CA ASN A 108 -3.02 7.50 18.14
C ASN A 108 -3.36 6.04 17.78
N GLY A 109 -2.44 5.33 17.11
CA GLY A 109 -2.68 3.99 16.58
C GLY A 109 -3.20 2.98 17.59
N SER A 110 -2.85 3.10 18.87
CA SER A 110 -3.40 2.26 19.94
C SER A 110 -4.92 2.37 20.11
N LYS A 111 -5.56 3.44 19.65
CA LYS A 111 -7.04 3.58 19.60
C LYS A 111 -7.67 2.80 18.45
N TYR A 112 -6.87 2.30 17.52
CA TYR A 112 -7.31 1.64 16.31
C TYR A 112 -6.92 0.16 16.26
N GLY A 113 -7.78 -0.63 15.64
CA GLY A 113 -7.52 -2.03 15.36
C GLY A 113 -8.35 -2.51 14.17
N THR A 114 -7.69 -3.07 13.16
CA THR A 114 -8.30 -3.46 11.89
C THR A 114 -7.58 -4.63 11.24
N GLU A 115 -8.18 -5.24 10.22
CA GLU A 115 -7.59 -6.33 9.44
C GLU A 115 -6.61 -5.83 8.35
N CYS A 116 -5.92 -6.77 7.69
CA CYS A 116 -4.76 -6.47 6.83
C CYS A 116 -5.10 -5.68 5.55
N ALA A 117 -6.22 -5.92 4.88
CA ALA A 117 -6.65 -5.20 3.69
C ALA A 117 -6.97 -3.72 3.99
N THR A 118 -7.71 -3.43 5.05
CA THR A 118 -7.98 -2.06 5.49
C THR A 118 -6.69 -1.33 5.88
N ALA A 119 -5.74 -2.01 6.52
CA ALA A 119 -4.43 -1.43 6.81
C ALA A 119 -3.67 -1.00 5.53
N MET A 120 -3.78 -1.76 4.43
CA MET A 120 -3.20 -1.34 3.15
C MET A 120 -3.84 -0.03 2.66
N MET A 121 -5.17 0.12 2.77
CA MET A 121 -5.85 1.36 2.38
C MET A 121 -5.36 2.57 3.19
N ILE A 122 -5.17 2.40 4.50
CA ILE A 122 -4.61 3.43 5.39
C ILE A 122 -3.22 3.87 4.90
N VAL A 123 -2.35 2.91 4.52
CA VAL A 123 -1.03 3.19 3.93
C VAL A 123 -1.14 4.05 2.67
N TYR A 124 -2.01 3.70 1.73
CA TYR A 124 -2.17 4.47 0.48
C TYR A 124 -2.70 5.88 0.73
N TYR A 125 -3.67 6.04 1.62
CA TYR A 125 -4.17 7.37 1.99
C TYR A 125 -3.09 8.22 2.65
N LYS A 126 -2.30 7.67 3.58
CA LYS A 126 -1.19 8.42 4.20
C LYS A 126 -0.12 8.81 3.20
N ALA A 127 0.22 7.92 2.27
CA ALA A 127 1.21 8.19 1.24
C ALA A 127 0.75 9.30 0.29
N LEU A 128 -0.52 9.27 -0.12
CA LEU A 128 -1.10 10.34 -0.93
C LEU A 128 -1.20 11.66 -0.18
N LEU A 129 -1.54 11.62 1.11
CA LEU A 129 -1.52 12.81 1.96
C LEU A 129 -0.12 13.44 2.01
N SER A 130 0.95 12.63 2.10
CA SER A 130 2.32 13.15 2.06
C SER A 130 2.65 13.83 0.72
N VAL A 131 2.23 13.25 -0.41
CA VAL A 131 2.57 13.76 -1.74
C VAL A 131 1.69 14.95 -2.15
N TYR A 132 0.41 14.96 -1.77
CA TYR A 132 -0.54 16.02 -2.12
C TYR A 132 -0.54 17.19 -1.13
N GLY A 133 -0.16 16.96 0.12
CA GLY A 133 -0.41 17.88 1.22
C GLY A 133 -1.89 17.94 1.62
N GLU A 134 -2.18 18.54 2.79
CA GLU A 134 -3.53 18.50 3.39
C GLU A 134 -4.62 19.07 2.47
N ALA A 135 -4.36 20.24 1.86
CA ALA A 135 -5.39 20.95 1.08
C ALA A 135 -5.87 20.16 -0.14
N LEU A 136 -4.94 19.61 -0.93
CA LEU A 136 -5.31 18.80 -2.10
C LEU A 136 -5.84 17.44 -1.67
N PHE A 137 -5.30 16.82 -0.62
CA PHE A 137 -5.79 15.55 -0.11
C PHE A 137 -7.25 15.66 0.36
N ASP A 138 -7.58 16.65 1.19
CA ASP A 138 -8.93 16.87 1.72
C ASP A 138 -9.94 17.18 0.60
N LYS A 139 -9.50 17.87 -0.46
CA LYS A 139 -10.33 18.14 -1.65
C LYS A 139 -10.55 16.88 -2.49
N THR A 140 -9.54 16.02 -2.59
CA THR A 140 -9.56 14.81 -3.45
C THR A 140 -10.35 13.68 -2.81
N PHE A 141 -10.22 13.52 -1.49
CA PHE A 141 -10.86 12.45 -0.72
C PHE A 141 -11.78 13.01 0.38
N PRO A 142 -12.82 13.80 0.02
CA PRO A 142 -13.65 14.49 1.01
C PRO A 142 -14.50 13.54 1.86
N LYS A 143 -14.63 12.27 1.44
CA LYS A 143 -15.30 11.19 2.15
C LYS A 143 -14.39 9.97 2.09
N ILE A 144 -14.17 9.32 3.23
CA ILE A 144 -13.38 8.10 3.32
C ILE A 144 -14.20 7.06 4.06
N GLU A 145 -14.26 5.87 3.47
CA GLU A 145 -14.70 4.66 4.14
C GLU A 145 -13.54 3.66 4.09
N LEU A 146 -13.11 3.19 5.26
CA LEU A 146 -12.06 2.20 5.41
C LEU A 146 -12.73 0.84 5.67
N MET A 147 -12.88 0.04 4.61
CA MET A 147 -13.45 -1.30 4.70
C MET A 147 -12.89 -2.19 3.58
N ASN A 148 -11.88 -2.98 3.95
CA ASN A 148 -11.20 -3.97 3.12
C ASN A 148 -11.15 -3.59 1.62
N TRP A 149 -11.47 -4.49 0.70
CA TRP A 149 -11.55 -4.20 -0.74
C TRP A 149 -12.98 -3.95 -1.23
N HIS A 150 -14.00 -4.03 -0.36
CA HIS A 150 -15.39 -3.80 -0.72
C HIS A 150 -15.71 -2.33 -0.91
N HIS A 151 -15.16 -1.45 -0.08
CA HIS A 151 -15.36 0.00 -0.16
C HIS A 151 -14.04 0.67 -0.50
N ILE A 152 -13.71 0.69 -1.79
CA ILE A 152 -12.52 1.33 -2.30
C ILE A 152 -12.88 2.58 -3.11
N ASP A 153 -12.20 3.69 -2.83
CA ASP A 153 -12.36 4.91 -3.62
C ASP A 153 -12.05 4.62 -5.11
N PRO A 154 -12.83 5.12 -6.07
CA PRO A 154 -12.59 4.90 -7.49
C PRO A 154 -11.19 5.32 -8.00
N LEU A 155 -10.48 6.21 -7.28
CA LEU A 155 -9.09 6.59 -7.57
C LEU A 155 -8.06 5.56 -7.10
N LEU A 156 -8.44 4.70 -6.15
CA LEU A 156 -7.58 3.67 -5.57
C LEU A 156 -8.00 2.25 -5.97
N ARG A 157 -9.09 2.11 -6.75
CA ARG A 157 -9.68 0.81 -7.10
C ARG A 157 -8.67 -0.21 -7.61
N GLU A 158 -7.67 0.21 -8.40
CA GLU A 158 -6.64 -0.66 -8.96
C GLU A 158 -5.73 -1.30 -7.90
N VAL A 159 -5.60 -0.69 -6.71
CA VAL A 159 -4.86 -1.27 -5.57
C VAL A 159 -5.53 -2.54 -5.07
N GLY A 160 -6.86 -2.63 -5.15
CA GLY A 160 -7.64 -3.77 -4.67
C GLY A 160 -7.39 -5.05 -5.46
N TYR A 161 -6.89 -4.93 -6.69
CA TYR A 161 -6.62 -6.06 -7.58
C TYR A 161 -5.12 -6.32 -7.68
N ILE A 162 -4.73 -7.60 -7.62
CA ILE A 162 -3.36 -8.03 -7.90
C ILE A 162 -3.33 -8.69 -9.28
N SER A 163 -2.34 -8.34 -10.09
CA SER A 163 -2.11 -8.95 -11.41
C SER A 163 -0.62 -9.19 -11.61
N LYS A 164 -0.27 -10.13 -12.48
CA LYS A 164 1.11 -10.33 -12.90
C LYS A 164 1.71 -9.02 -13.41
N ARG A 165 2.98 -8.78 -13.06
CA ARG A 165 3.76 -7.61 -13.51
C ARG A 165 5.07 -8.07 -14.13
N ASP A 166 5.57 -7.32 -15.09
CA ASP A 166 6.86 -7.62 -15.73
C ASP A 166 8.06 -7.33 -14.82
N VAL A 167 7.87 -6.38 -13.89
CA VAL A 167 8.84 -6.03 -12.85
C VAL A 167 8.07 -5.76 -11.57
N TYR A 168 8.57 -6.27 -10.45
CA TYR A 168 8.07 -5.95 -9.11
C TYR A 168 8.97 -4.90 -8.49
N LEU A 169 8.40 -3.89 -7.86
CA LEU A 169 9.12 -2.71 -7.40
C LEU A 169 8.81 -2.43 -5.93
N PRO A 170 9.75 -1.86 -5.16
CA PRO A 170 9.45 -1.30 -3.85
C PRO A 170 8.21 -0.39 -3.88
N GLY A 171 7.37 -0.51 -2.85
CA GLY A 171 6.06 0.14 -2.75
C GLY A 171 4.91 -0.63 -3.43
N ASP A 172 5.17 -1.77 -4.08
CA ASP A 172 4.12 -2.65 -4.58
C ASP A 172 3.36 -3.31 -3.42
N ARG A 173 2.03 -3.41 -3.55
CA ARG A 173 1.26 -4.38 -2.74
C ARG A 173 1.49 -5.77 -3.31
N ARG A 174 2.02 -6.68 -2.50
CA ARG A 174 2.17 -8.11 -2.83
C ARG A 174 1.23 -8.95 -1.97
N TYR A 175 1.13 -10.23 -2.28
CA TYR A 175 0.30 -11.17 -1.53
C TYR A 175 1.00 -12.51 -1.36
N PHE A 176 1.09 -12.97 -0.13
CA PHE A 176 1.46 -14.34 0.18
C PHE A 176 0.18 -15.17 0.33
N ALA A 177 -0.01 -16.19 -0.49
CA ALA A 177 -1.15 -17.09 -0.38
C ALA A 177 -0.83 -18.22 0.60
N ASN A 178 -1.84 -18.68 1.35
CA ASN A 178 -1.79 -19.89 2.15
C ASN A 178 -2.95 -20.81 1.70
N PRO A 179 -2.74 -21.62 0.64
CA PRO A 179 -3.82 -22.35 -0.02
C PRO A 179 -4.49 -23.38 0.89
N ASP A 180 -3.69 -24.08 1.71
CA ASP A 180 -4.16 -25.13 2.62
C ASP A 180 -4.32 -24.61 4.06
N VAL A 181 -4.89 -23.42 4.22
CA VAL A 181 -5.18 -22.83 5.54
C VAL A 181 -6.15 -23.71 6.33
N ASP A 182 -5.96 -23.78 7.66
CA ASP A 182 -6.94 -24.41 8.55
C ASP A 182 -8.27 -23.61 8.50
N PRO A 183 -9.41 -24.24 8.13
CA PRO A 183 -10.72 -23.59 8.06
C PRO A 183 -11.20 -22.93 9.36
N LEU A 184 -10.65 -23.32 10.51
CA LEU A 184 -10.96 -22.72 11.82
C LEU A 184 -10.27 -21.37 12.05
N VAL A 185 -9.25 -21.05 11.25
CA VAL A 185 -8.49 -19.79 11.33
C VAL A 185 -8.35 -19.11 9.97
N PRO A 186 -9.47 -18.79 9.29
CA PRO A 186 -9.47 -18.29 7.91
C PRO A 186 -8.75 -16.95 7.72
N GLN A 187 -8.49 -16.20 8.80
CA GLN A 187 -7.65 -15.01 8.77
C GLN A 187 -6.20 -15.29 8.30
N TRP A 188 -5.74 -16.54 8.34
CA TRP A 188 -4.42 -16.96 7.87
C TRP A 188 -4.41 -17.49 6.42
N GLN A 189 -5.47 -17.28 5.64
CA GLN A 189 -5.54 -17.69 4.22
C GLN A 189 -4.51 -16.99 3.32
N GLY A 190 -3.85 -15.96 3.84
CA GLY A 190 -2.75 -15.28 3.22
C GLY A 190 -2.47 -13.95 3.90
N GLU A 191 -1.53 -13.20 3.34
CA GLU A 191 -1.12 -11.91 3.88
C GLU A 191 -0.95 -10.87 2.77
N ASN A 192 -1.65 -9.75 2.92
CA ASN A 192 -1.39 -8.55 2.13
C ASN A 192 -0.16 -7.86 2.68
N VAL A 193 0.79 -7.53 1.80
CA VAL A 193 2.02 -6.85 2.20
C VAL A 193 2.38 -5.69 1.30
N ILE A 194 3.13 -4.72 1.84
CA ILE A 194 3.88 -3.74 1.06
C ILE A 194 5.33 -4.19 0.94
N ASP A 195 5.86 -4.22 -0.27
CA ASP A 195 7.29 -4.42 -0.54
C ASP A 195 8.08 -3.19 -0.09
N LEU A 196 8.97 -3.36 0.89
CA LEU A 196 9.77 -2.28 1.46
C LEU A 196 11.12 -2.10 0.75
N GLY A 197 11.43 -2.96 -0.24
CA GLY A 197 12.78 -3.13 -0.76
C GLY A 197 13.61 -4.09 0.11
N ASP A 198 14.81 -4.42 -0.37
CA ASP A 198 15.83 -5.23 0.33
C ASP A 198 15.30 -6.57 0.88
N GLY A 199 14.33 -7.17 0.20
CA GLY A 199 13.72 -8.45 0.58
C GLY A 199 12.87 -8.38 1.86
N LYS A 200 12.40 -7.19 2.24
CA LYS A 200 11.54 -6.96 3.40
C LYS A 200 10.13 -6.54 2.97
N TYR A 201 9.17 -6.96 3.78
CA TYR A 201 7.75 -6.72 3.57
C TYR A 201 7.11 -6.26 4.87
N TYR A 202 6.18 -5.32 4.77
CA TYR A 202 5.27 -4.99 5.88
C TYR A 202 3.93 -5.69 5.64
N GLY A 203 3.58 -6.61 6.54
CA GLY A 203 2.24 -7.18 6.66
C GLY A 203 1.58 -6.73 7.97
N HIS A 204 0.32 -6.31 7.93
CA HIS A 204 -0.37 -5.84 9.14
C HIS A 204 -0.84 -7.03 9.99
N GLY A 205 -0.33 -7.13 11.21
CA GLY A 205 -0.48 -8.30 12.09
C GLY A 205 0.79 -9.14 12.16
N ILE A 206 1.44 -9.42 11.02
CA ILE A 206 2.72 -10.14 10.96
C ILE A 206 3.93 -9.23 11.27
N GLY A 207 3.81 -7.95 10.93
CA GLY A 207 4.86 -6.94 11.08
C GLY A 207 5.83 -6.90 9.90
N ILE A 208 7.06 -6.42 10.15
CA ILE A 208 8.11 -6.33 9.11
C ILE A 208 8.94 -7.60 9.09
N ARG A 209 8.90 -8.34 7.98
CA ARG A 209 9.52 -9.67 7.83
C ARG A 209 10.10 -9.87 6.42
N ASN A 210 10.97 -10.88 6.24
CA ASN A 210 11.30 -11.36 4.90
C ASN A 210 10.32 -12.45 4.44
N ALA A 211 10.40 -12.86 3.17
CA ALA A 211 9.50 -13.84 2.58
C ALA A 211 9.45 -15.16 3.37
N ASP A 212 10.60 -15.74 3.70
CA ASP A 212 10.66 -17.02 4.44
C ASP A 212 9.99 -16.94 5.82
N GLN A 213 10.13 -15.80 6.51
CA GLN A 213 9.49 -15.58 7.80
C GLN A 213 7.96 -15.50 7.67
N ILE A 214 7.46 -14.84 6.62
CA ILE A 214 6.00 -14.75 6.35
C ILE A 214 5.46 -16.13 5.98
N ILE A 215 6.13 -16.85 5.07
CA ILE A 215 5.76 -18.21 4.67
C ILE A 215 5.73 -19.15 5.87
N ARG A 216 6.73 -19.09 6.76
CA ARG A 216 6.74 -19.90 7.99
C ARG A 216 5.57 -19.56 8.91
N ALA A 217 5.22 -18.28 9.09
CA ALA A 217 4.09 -17.88 9.93
C ALA A 217 2.75 -18.39 9.36
N LEU A 218 2.57 -18.31 8.04
CA LEU A 218 1.37 -18.84 7.37
C LEU A 218 1.31 -20.38 7.46
N ASN A 219 2.43 -21.06 7.21
CA ASN A 219 2.50 -22.53 7.24
C ASN A 219 2.21 -23.14 8.62
N GLN A 220 2.35 -22.38 9.71
CA GLN A 220 2.00 -22.79 11.07
C GLN A 220 0.48 -22.83 11.32
N ASN A 221 -0.33 -22.32 10.39
CA ASN A 221 -1.79 -22.23 10.48
C ASN A 221 -2.46 -22.98 9.31
N ARG A 222 -1.85 -24.07 8.86
CA ARG A 222 -2.39 -24.95 7.81
C ARG A 222 -3.18 -26.11 8.42
N SER A 223 -4.05 -26.72 7.62
CA SER A 223 -4.76 -27.94 7.99
C SER A 223 -3.78 -29.10 8.27
N GLU A 224 -4.24 -30.12 9.02
CA GLU A 224 -3.41 -31.29 9.34
C GLU A 224 -2.96 -32.07 8.09
N ASP A 225 -3.82 -32.10 7.06
CA ASP A 225 -3.59 -32.78 5.78
C ASP A 225 -3.04 -31.86 4.68
N ALA A 226 -2.40 -30.74 5.04
CA ALA A 226 -1.94 -29.73 4.08
C ALA A 226 -0.74 -30.19 3.24
N ASP A 227 -0.88 -30.11 1.92
CA ASP A 227 0.14 -30.51 0.93
C ASP A 227 0.89 -29.29 0.37
N GLU A 228 0.19 -28.20 0.06
CA GLU A 228 0.73 -27.01 -0.58
C GLU A 228 1.22 -25.98 0.46
N SER A 229 2.46 -25.53 0.31
CA SER A 229 3.05 -24.49 1.16
C SER A 229 2.51 -23.12 0.78
N ALA A 230 2.41 -22.24 1.79
CA ALA A 230 2.29 -20.81 1.55
C ALA A 230 3.44 -20.29 0.66
N HIS A 231 3.14 -19.34 -0.19
CA HIS A 231 4.09 -18.80 -1.17
C HIS A 231 3.72 -17.39 -1.62
N LEU A 232 4.71 -16.64 -2.11
CA LEU A 232 4.50 -15.31 -2.69
C LEU A 232 3.92 -15.45 -4.09
N LEU A 233 2.80 -14.78 -4.36
CA LEU A 233 2.21 -14.77 -5.69
C LEU A 233 3.07 -13.96 -6.68
N ASP A 234 3.12 -14.44 -7.92
CA ASP A 234 3.64 -13.71 -9.09
C ASP A 234 2.62 -12.64 -9.54
N SER A 235 2.29 -11.72 -8.62
CA SER A 235 1.38 -10.61 -8.85
C SER A 235 1.63 -9.44 -7.90
N ALA A 236 1.18 -8.25 -8.31
CA ALA A 236 1.20 -7.04 -7.50
C ALA A 236 0.01 -6.10 -7.79
N GLY A 237 -0.47 -5.47 -6.73
CA GLY A 237 -1.43 -4.36 -6.77
C GLY A 237 -0.70 -3.02 -6.79
N ARG A 238 -1.16 -2.11 -7.65
CA ARG A 238 -0.60 -0.77 -7.83
C ARG A 238 -1.72 0.24 -7.99
N PRO A 239 -1.59 1.45 -7.42
CA PRO A 239 -2.49 2.54 -7.77
C PRO A 239 -2.22 2.96 -9.22
N ASN A 240 -3.19 3.67 -9.81
CA ASN A 240 -2.99 4.31 -11.11
C ASN A 240 -2.16 5.59 -10.94
N PHE A 241 -0.83 5.46 -10.96
CA PHE A 241 0.11 6.57 -10.75
C PHE A 241 -0.15 7.74 -11.70
N ASN A 242 -0.46 7.47 -12.98
CA ASN A 242 -0.71 8.50 -13.98
C ASN A 242 -1.97 9.31 -13.64
N ARG A 243 -3.06 8.63 -13.27
CA ARG A 243 -4.30 9.30 -12.86
C ARG A 243 -4.13 10.15 -11.60
N LEU A 244 -3.33 9.67 -10.64
CA LEU A 244 -3.02 10.40 -9.42
C LEU A 244 -2.10 11.61 -9.69
N TYR A 245 -1.14 11.50 -10.61
CA TYR A 245 -0.31 12.62 -11.06
C TYR A 245 -1.15 13.70 -11.76
N ASP A 246 -2.12 13.32 -12.59
CA ASP A 246 -2.96 14.30 -13.27
C ASP A 246 -3.80 15.16 -12.30
N ILE A 247 -4.19 14.59 -11.15
CA ILE A 247 -4.88 15.33 -10.09
C ILE A 247 -3.97 16.38 -9.46
N SER A 248 -2.72 16.01 -9.12
CA SER A 248 -1.77 16.97 -8.51
C SER A 248 -1.43 18.10 -9.48
N ARG A 249 -1.24 17.79 -10.76
CA ARG A 249 -0.95 18.79 -11.80
C ARG A 249 -2.08 19.80 -11.97
N ARG A 250 -3.34 19.35 -12.01
CA ARG A 250 -4.52 20.23 -12.17
C ARG A 250 -4.76 21.16 -10.99
N SER A 251 -4.22 20.85 -9.82
CA SER A 251 -4.33 21.73 -8.65
C SER A 251 -3.24 22.80 -8.59
N ALA A 252 -2.15 22.64 -9.34
CA ALA A 252 -1.04 23.58 -9.40
C ALA A 252 -1.18 24.61 -10.53
N ALA A 253 -2.13 24.40 -11.45
CA ALA A 253 -2.51 25.30 -12.53
C ALA A 253 -3.72 26.16 -12.13
#